data_AF-A0A1Y3PHB1-F1
#
_entry.id   AF-A0A1Y3PHB1-F1
#
_cell.length_a   1.000
_cell.length_b   1.000
_cell.length_c   1.000
_cell.angle_alpha   90.00
_cell.angle_beta   90.00
_cell.angle_gamma   90.00
#
_symmetry.space_group_name_H-M   'P 1'
#
loop_
_entity.id
_entity.type
_entity.pdbx_description
1 polymer ?
#
loop_
_entity_poly.entity_id
_entity_poly.type
_entity_poly.pdbx_seq_one_letter_code
_entity_poly.pdbx_strand_id
1 'polypeptide(L)'
;MGEIPNLLDQLRAHFENTGGGDRTLLDVSPASLKPLWRWYLEVALAWLPRPREEFEEKYNRASGYLRRKMLTDPIHQMVLSPESKSLAMDIGIYFGEVFVRNHAGVEWVLNRKRRFTDTHHPVLSGFGKNSFFNPIEQVRGLVHGTLHQKQKNPDGLYAHYERYCQYLSR
;
A
#
# COMPACT_ATOMS: atom_id res chain seq x y z
N MET A 1 -7.27 -18.78 8.69
CA MET A 1 -7.32 -17.62 9.61
C MET A 1 -6.01 -17.41 10.41
N GLY A 2 -4.92 -18.16 10.17
CA GLY A 2 -3.64 -18.00 10.88
C GLY A 2 -2.58 -17.12 10.19
N GLU A 3 -2.85 -16.55 9.02
CA GLU A 3 -1.83 -15.86 8.22
C GLU A 3 -1.66 -14.37 8.60
N ILE A 4 -2.76 -13.66 8.92
CA ILE A 4 -2.71 -12.22 9.24
C ILE A 4 -1.93 -11.92 10.52
N PRO A 5 -2.12 -12.63 11.65
CA PRO A 5 -1.34 -12.37 12.87
C PRO A 5 0.17 -12.54 12.63
N ASN A 6 0.56 -13.58 11.89
CA ASN A 6 1.96 -13.83 11.57
C ASN A 6 2.56 -12.71 10.70
N LEU A 7 1.81 -12.16 9.73
CA LEU A 7 2.26 -11.04 8.91
C LEU A 7 2.47 -9.75 9.72
N LEU A 8 1.56 -9.44 10.64
CA LEU A 8 1.70 -8.29 11.54
C LEU A 8 2.97 -8.41 12.40
N ASP A 9 3.23 -9.60 12.93
CA ASP A 9 4.41 -9.84 13.77
C ASP A 9 5.71 -9.81 12.96
N GLN A 10 5.71 -10.30 11.72
CA GLN A 10 6.84 -10.17 10.81
C GLN A 10 7.12 -8.70 10.45
N LEU A 11 6.09 -7.92 10.13
CA LEU A 11 6.22 -6.49 9.85
C LEU A 11 6.77 -5.73 11.07
N ARG A 12 6.25 -6.03 12.26
CA ARG A 12 6.72 -5.48 13.55
C ARG A 12 8.19 -5.80 13.83
N ALA A 13 8.57 -7.06 13.67
CA ALA A 13 9.95 -7.48 13.85
C ALA A 13 10.87 -6.79 12.82
N HIS A 14 10.43 -6.68 11.58
CA HIS A 14 11.22 -6.01 10.54
C HIS A 14 11.36 -4.50 10.82
N PHE A 15 10.28 -3.84 11.22
CA PHE A 15 10.28 -2.44 11.66
C PHE A 15 11.29 -2.20 12.79
N GLU A 16 11.30 -3.05 13.81
CA GLU A 16 12.24 -2.93 14.93
C GLU A 16 13.69 -3.19 14.51
N ASN A 17 13.93 -4.28 13.78
CA ASN A 17 15.28 -4.71 13.38
C ASN A 17 15.95 -3.80 12.35
N THR A 18 15.19 -2.94 11.68
CA THR A 18 15.69 -2.03 10.64
C THR A 18 15.63 -0.56 11.05
N GLY A 19 15.40 -0.26 12.33
CA GLY A 19 15.50 1.10 12.85
C GLY A 19 14.22 1.94 12.73
N GLY A 20 13.06 1.32 12.59
CA GLY A 20 11.76 1.99 12.68
C GLY A 20 11.39 2.41 14.11
N GLY A 21 11.94 1.72 15.12
CA GLY A 21 11.68 1.96 16.54
C GLY A 21 11.16 0.71 17.24
N ASP A 22 10.62 0.87 18.44
CA ASP A 22 10.07 -0.24 19.21
C ASP A 22 8.84 -0.84 18.50
N ARG A 23 8.77 -2.17 18.38
CA ARG A 23 7.64 -2.86 17.72
C ARG A 23 6.28 -2.57 18.35
N THR A 24 6.23 -2.16 19.61
CA THR A 24 5.01 -1.78 20.34
C THR A 24 4.39 -0.49 19.81
N LEU A 25 5.15 0.34 19.08
CA LEU A 25 4.62 1.50 18.35
C LEU A 25 3.63 1.10 17.26
N LEU A 26 3.69 -0.15 16.78
CA LEU A 26 2.79 -0.71 15.80
C LEU A 26 1.62 -1.45 16.48
N ASP A 27 0.87 -0.76 17.32
CA ASP A 27 -0.25 -1.27 18.14
C ASP A 27 -1.59 -1.42 17.40
N VAL A 28 -1.63 -1.13 16.09
CA VAL A 28 -2.82 -1.18 15.24
C VAL A 28 -3.85 -0.08 15.57
N SER A 29 -3.42 0.98 16.27
CA SER A 29 -4.17 2.23 16.39
C SER A 29 -4.01 3.08 15.13
N PRO A 30 -4.88 4.07 14.87
CA PRO A 30 -4.67 5.02 13.77
C PRO A 30 -3.34 5.77 13.89
N ALA A 31 -2.91 6.11 15.11
CA ALA A 31 -1.68 6.84 15.35
C ALA A 31 -0.43 6.06 14.91
N SER A 32 -0.46 4.72 15.00
CA SER A 32 0.65 3.84 14.59
C SER A 32 0.98 3.91 13.09
N LEU A 33 0.06 4.40 12.25
CA LEU A 33 0.28 4.56 10.81
C LEU A 33 1.38 5.59 10.51
N LYS A 34 1.59 6.58 11.39
CA LYS A 34 2.62 7.62 11.23
C LYS A 34 4.04 7.06 11.33
N PRO A 35 4.47 6.45 12.45
CA PRO A 35 5.81 5.88 12.55
C PRO A 35 6.05 4.79 11.50
N LEU A 36 5.05 3.95 11.22
CA LEU A 36 5.15 2.92 10.17
C LEU A 36 5.45 3.52 8.79
N TRP A 37 4.70 4.54 8.39
CA TRP A 37 4.85 5.14 7.07
C TRP A 37 6.15 5.93 6.93
N ARG A 38 6.57 6.65 7.98
CA ARG A 38 7.87 7.35 8.01
C ARG A 38 9.03 6.38 7.83
N TRP A 39 9.06 5.32 8.64
CA TRP A 39 10.08 4.27 8.52
C TRP A 39 10.09 3.66 7.11
N TYR A 40 8.92 3.35 6.55
CA TYR A 40 8.87 2.80 5.20
C TYR A 40 9.46 3.76 4.17
N LEU A 41 9.10 5.05 4.22
CA LEU A 41 9.57 6.05 3.26
C LEU A 41 11.07 6.34 3.34
N GLU A 42 11.64 6.29 4.55
CA GLU A 42 13.02 6.69 4.86
C GLU A 42 14.00 5.53 4.80
N VAL A 43 13.58 4.34 5.22
CA VAL A 43 14.46 3.18 5.40
C VAL A 43 14.15 2.08 4.39
N ALA A 44 12.88 1.69 4.27
CA ALA A 44 12.51 0.46 3.58
C ALA A 44 12.15 0.63 2.08
N LEU A 45 11.84 1.84 1.64
CA LEU A 45 11.41 2.14 0.28
C LEU A 45 12.61 2.31 -0.65
N ALA A 46 12.79 1.34 -1.54
CA ALA A 46 13.80 1.34 -2.58
C ALA A 46 13.14 1.24 -3.97
N TRP A 47 13.48 2.20 -4.83
CA TRP A 47 13.15 2.19 -6.25
C TRP A 47 14.39 1.80 -7.04
N LEU A 48 14.26 0.80 -7.91
CA LEU A 48 15.30 0.32 -8.80
C LEU A 48 14.98 0.73 -10.24
N PRO A 49 15.99 0.96 -11.09
CA PRO A 49 15.78 1.06 -12.52
C PRO A 49 15.09 -0.21 -13.04
N ARG A 50 14.08 -0.04 -13.88
CA ARG A 50 13.43 -1.16 -14.56
C ARG A 50 14.46 -1.87 -15.45
N PRO A 51 14.50 -3.22 -15.46
CA PRO A 51 15.33 -3.96 -16.40
C PRO A 51 15.07 -3.51 -17.84
N ARG A 52 16.15 -3.34 -18.62
CA ARG A 52 16.09 -2.80 -19.97
C ARG A 52 15.20 -3.64 -20.89
N GLU A 53 15.34 -4.96 -20.84
CA GLU A 53 14.53 -5.89 -21.63
C GLU A 53 13.03 -5.72 -21.33
N GLU A 54 12.66 -5.66 -20.04
CA GLU A 54 11.28 -5.46 -19.62
C GLU A 54 10.71 -4.09 -20.09
N PHE A 55 11.55 -3.06 -20.07
CA PHE A 55 11.18 -1.74 -20.59
C PHE A 55 10.97 -1.77 -22.11
N GLU A 56 11.91 -2.34 -22.86
CA GLU A 56 11.86 -2.42 -24.33
C GLU A 56 10.65 -3.24 -24.81
N GLU A 57 10.35 -4.36 -24.16
CA GLU A 57 9.16 -5.16 -24.46
C GLU A 57 7.85 -4.37 -24.28
N LYS A 58 7.74 -3.58 -23.21
CA LYS A 58 6.58 -2.73 -22.96
C LYS A 58 6.53 -1.56 -23.95
N TYR A 59 7.69 -0.96 -24.24
CA TYR A 59 7.83 0.20 -25.10
C TYR A 59 7.53 -0.11 -26.57
N ASN A 60 7.88 -1.31 -27.04
CA ASN A 60 7.60 -1.79 -28.39
C ASN A 60 6.12 -2.16 -28.58
N ARG A 61 5.41 -2.52 -27.50
CA ARG A 61 3.96 -2.76 -27.50
C ARG A 61 3.13 -1.49 -27.32
N ALA A 62 3.72 -0.42 -26.78
CA ALA A 62 3.04 0.85 -26.55
C ALA A 62 2.99 1.70 -27.83
N SER A 63 1.88 2.41 -28.04
CA SER A 63 1.71 3.34 -29.17
C SER A 63 1.40 4.76 -28.71
N GLY A 64 1.70 5.73 -29.58
CA GLY A 64 1.31 7.13 -29.43
C GLY A 64 1.71 7.78 -28.10
N TYR A 65 0.70 8.20 -27.34
CA TYR A 65 0.87 8.92 -26.07
C TYR A 65 1.56 8.09 -24.98
N LEU A 66 1.20 6.80 -24.84
CA LEU A 66 1.77 5.93 -23.82
C LEU A 66 3.27 5.75 -24.04
N ARG A 67 3.70 5.54 -25.29
CA ARG A 67 5.11 5.42 -25.65
C ARG A 67 5.93 6.66 -25.25
N ARG A 68 5.37 7.87 -25.47
CA ARG A 68 6.01 9.12 -25.01
C ARG A 68 6.07 9.20 -23.49
N LYS A 69 4.98 8.85 -22.79
CA LYS A 69 4.94 8.85 -21.32
C LYS A 69 5.96 7.91 -20.71
N MET A 70 6.19 6.74 -21.31
CA MET A 70 7.21 5.81 -20.83
C MET A 70 8.61 6.42 -20.75
N LEU A 71 8.94 7.38 -21.61
CA LEU A 71 10.23 8.06 -21.63
C LEU A 71 10.33 9.25 -20.68
N THR A 72 9.20 9.79 -20.21
CA THR A 72 9.16 11.02 -19.39
C THR A 72 8.68 10.79 -17.97
N ASP A 73 7.94 9.71 -17.74
CA ASP A 73 7.29 9.42 -16.47
C ASP A 73 8.08 8.34 -15.69
N PRO A 74 8.59 8.65 -14.49
CA PRO A 74 9.35 7.71 -13.68
C PRO A 74 8.61 6.40 -13.38
N ILE A 75 7.28 6.39 -13.35
CA ILE A 75 6.49 5.17 -13.05
C ILE A 75 6.75 4.04 -14.07
N HIS A 76 7.15 4.41 -15.28
CA HIS A 76 7.49 3.46 -16.35
C HIS A 76 8.96 3.06 -16.33
N GLN A 77 9.83 3.84 -15.71
CA GLN A 77 11.28 3.65 -15.71
C GLN A 77 11.79 2.99 -14.43
N MET A 78 11.01 3.05 -13.36
CA MET A 78 11.37 2.51 -12.05
C MET A 78 10.46 1.33 -11.68
N VAL A 79 10.99 0.43 -10.86
CA VAL A 79 10.26 -0.64 -10.19
C VAL A 79 10.61 -0.63 -8.71
N LEU A 80 9.69 -1.04 -7.84
CA LEU A 80 10.02 -1.28 -6.44
C LEU A 80 11.00 -2.45 -6.34
N SER A 81 11.93 -2.41 -5.39
CA SER A 81 12.66 -3.61 -5.02
C SER A 81 11.68 -4.70 -4.55
N PRO A 82 12.01 -5.99 -4.72
CA PRO A 82 11.17 -7.08 -4.24
C PRO A 82 10.78 -6.94 -2.77
N GLU A 83 11.72 -6.52 -1.93
CA GLU A 83 11.55 -6.29 -0.50
C GLU A 83 10.59 -5.13 -0.23
N SER A 84 10.81 -3.96 -0.84
CA SER A 84 9.93 -2.80 -0.70
C SER A 84 8.50 -3.09 -1.19
N LYS A 85 8.36 -3.93 -2.22
CA LYS A 85 7.08 -4.38 -2.73
C LYS A 85 6.39 -5.32 -1.75
N SER A 86 7.11 -6.27 -1.15
CA SER A 86 6.58 -7.16 -0.11
C SER A 86 6.09 -6.35 1.09
N LEU A 87 6.93 -5.45 1.60
CA LEU A 87 6.59 -4.60 2.73
C LEU A 87 5.40 -3.68 2.44
N ALA A 88 5.25 -3.16 1.22
CA ALA A 88 4.06 -2.39 0.85
C ALA A 88 2.76 -3.21 0.96
N MET A 89 2.82 -4.51 0.65
CA MET A 89 1.66 -5.41 0.83
C MET A 89 1.38 -5.64 2.31
N ASP A 90 2.41 -5.90 3.12
CA ASP A 90 2.27 -6.12 4.57
C ASP A 90 1.74 -4.87 5.28
N ILE A 91 2.22 -3.68 4.88
CA ILE A 91 1.69 -2.38 5.34
C ILE A 91 0.24 -2.21 4.89
N GLY A 92 -0.13 -2.67 3.70
CA GLY A 92 -1.52 -2.71 3.24
C GLY A 92 -2.43 -3.56 4.13
N ILE A 93 -1.94 -4.72 4.56
CA ILE A 93 -2.68 -5.59 5.49
C ILE A 93 -2.78 -4.93 6.87
N TYR A 94 -1.67 -4.38 7.38
CA TYR A 94 -1.64 -3.62 8.62
C TYR A 94 -2.63 -2.46 8.60
N PHE A 95 -2.65 -1.70 7.50
CA PHE A 95 -3.56 -0.59 7.29
C PHE A 95 -5.03 -1.04 7.29
N GLY A 96 -5.32 -2.21 6.69
CA GLY A 96 -6.63 -2.82 6.76
C GLY A 96 -7.04 -3.22 8.19
N GLU A 97 -6.12 -3.81 8.96
CA GLU A 97 -6.34 -4.16 10.36
C GLU A 97 -6.61 -2.93 11.24
N VAL A 98 -5.98 -1.79 10.95
CA VAL A 98 -6.28 -0.51 11.63
C VAL A 98 -7.73 -0.09 11.39
N PHE A 99 -8.32 -0.32 10.21
CA PHE A 99 -9.75 -0.07 10.02
C PHE A 99 -10.61 -1.07 10.79
N VAL A 100 -10.36 -2.37 10.65
CA VAL A 100 -11.15 -3.45 11.26
C VAL A 100 -11.23 -3.31 12.78
N ARG A 101 -10.13 -2.94 13.43
CA ARG A 101 -10.08 -2.85 14.91
C ARG A 101 -10.65 -1.56 15.48
N ASN A 102 -10.75 -0.50 14.67
CA ASN A 102 -11.13 0.82 15.14
C ASN A 102 -12.51 1.29 14.64
N HIS A 103 -13.17 0.53 13.76
CA HIS A 103 -14.49 0.86 13.23
C HIS A 103 -15.42 -0.35 13.24
N ALA A 104 -16.50 -0.25 14.01
CA ALA A 104 -17.53 -1.28 14.02
C ALA A 104 -18.16 -1.42 12.62
N GLY A 105 -18.35 -2.66 12.16
CA GLY A 105 -18.93 -2.96 10.85
C GLY A 105 -17.93 -2.99 9.68
N VAL A 106 -16.64 -2.74 9.93
CA VAL A 106 -15.57 -3.01 8.97
C VAL A 106 -15.01 -4.40 9.18
N GLU A 107 -15.00 -5.22 8.13
CA GLU A 107 -14.49 -6.60 8.18
C GLU A 107 -13.80 -6.97 6.87
N TRP A 108 -12.88 -7.93 6.96
CA TRP A 108 -12.28 -8.56 5.80
C TRP A 108 -13.29 -9.46 5.08
N VAL A 109 -13.45 -9.24 3.78
CA VAL A 109 -14.27 -10.07 2.91
C VAL A 109 -13.49 -10.45 1.66
N LEU A 110 -13.80 -11.61 1.10
CA LEU A 110 -13.26 -12.00 -0.20
C LEU A 110 -14.10 -11.35 -1.30
N ASN A 111 -13.49 -10.51 -2.15
CA ASN A 111 -14.21 -9.93 -3.28
C ASN A 111 -14.48 -11.01 -4.35
N ARG A 112 -15.68 -11.59 -4.31
CA ARG A 112 -16.13 -12.61 -5.28
C ARG A 112 -16.75 -12.02 -6.55
N LYS A 113 -16.84 -10.69 -6.69
CA LYS A 113 -17.47 -10.05 -7.86
C LYS A 113 -16.47 -9.88 -9.00
N ARG A 114 -16.63 -10.69 -10.06
CA ARG A 114 -15.84 -10.75 -11.31
C ARG A 114 -15.57 -9.44 -12.07
N ARG A 115 -16.17 -8.31 -11.70
CA ARG A 115 -16.11 -7.04 -12.47
C ARG A 115 -15.07 -6.04 -11.95
N PHE A 116 -14.34 -6.37 -10.88
CA PHE A 116 -13.35 -5.48 -10.30
C PHE A 116 -11.94 -6.05 -10.45
N THR A 117 -10.95 -5.15 -10.55
CA THR A 117 -9.52 -5.49 -10.60
C THR A 117 -9.04 -6.26 -9.36
N ASP A 118 -9.83 -6.27 -8.29
CA ASP A 118 -9.55 -6.94 -7.01
C ASP A 118 -10.28 -8.29 -6.86
N THR A 119 -10.74 -8.91 -7.95
CA THR A 119 -11.42 -10.21 -7.88
C THR A 119 -10.47 -11.22 -7.22
N HIS A 120 -10.93 -11.90 -6.17
CA HIS A 120 -10.15 -12.84 -5.34
C HIS A 120 -9.11 -12.22 -4.40
N HIS A 121 -9.04 -10.89 -4.26
CA HIS A 121 -8.22 -10.26 -3.22
C HIS A 121 -9.03 -10.03 -1.94
N PRO A 122 -8.37 -10.08 -0.76
CA PRO A 122 -8.99 -9.65 0.49
C PRO A 122 -9.23 -8.14 0.45
N VAL A 123 -10.47 -7.73 0.65
CA VAL A 123 -10.90 -6.34 0.70
C VAL A 123 -11.67 -6.09 1.98
N LEU A 124 -11.85 -4.83 2.35
CA LEU A 124 -12.70 -4.44 3.45
C LEU A 124 -14.13 -4.11 2.97
N SER A 125 -15.12 -4.63 3.69
CA SER A 125 -16.51 -4.17 3.65
C SER A 125 -16.73 -3.07 4.70
N GLY A 126 -17.97 -2.59 4.87
CA GLY A 126 -18.28 -1.52 5.83
C GLY A 126 -18.11 -0.09 5.30
N PHE A 127 -17.80 0.07 4.01
CA PHE A 127 -17.70 1.36 3.34
C PHE A 127 -18.90 1.58 2.40
N GLY A 128 -19.75 2.57 2.68
CA GLY A 128 -20.91 2.97 1.85
C GLY A 128 -21.79 1.85 1.29
N LYS A 129 -22.77 2.20 0.43
CA LYS A 129 -23.57 1.17 -0.27
C LYS A 129 -22.71 0.52 -1.36
N ASN A 130 -22.31 -0.74 -1.13
CA ASN A 130 -21.61 -1.62 -2.08
C ASN A 130 -20.17 -1.22 -2.46
N SER A 131 -19.45 -0.45 -1.65
CA SER A 131 -18.04 -0.17 -1.90
C SER A 131 -17.17 -1.19 -1.17
N PHE A 132 -16.24 -1.78 -1.92
CA PHE A 132 -15.15 -2.56 -1.35
C PHE A 132 -13.91 -1.67 -1.31
N PHE A 133 -13.21 -1.71 -0.18
CA PHE A 133 -11.98 -0.96 0.00
C PHE A 133 -10.80 -1.93 0.00
N ASN A 134 -9.92 -1.85 -0.99
CA ASN A 134 -8.70 -2.66 -1.01
C ASN A 134 -7.53 -1.86 -0.38
N PRO A 135 -7.15 -2.13 0.87
CA PRO A 135 -6.12 -1.36 1.56
C PRO A 135 -4.72 -1.56 0.96
N ILE A 136 -4.44 -2.74 0.38
CA ILE A 136 -3.17 -3.02 -0.31
C ILE A 136 -3.02 -2.12 -1.55
N GLU A 137 -4.10 -1.99 -2.32
CA GLU A 137 -4.14 -1.11 -3.49
C GLU A 137 -4.01 0.37 -3.12
N GLN A 138 -4.60 0.78 -1.99
CA GLN A 138 -4.41 2.13 -1.47
C GLN A 138 -2.96 2.43 -1.13
N VAL A 139 -2.31 1.53 -0.37
CA VAL A 139 -0.88 1.69 -0.05
C VAL A 139 -0.04 1.69 -1.32
N ARG A 140 -0.31 0.79 -2.27
CA ARG A 140 0.39 0.78 -3.57
C ARG A 140 0.28 2.12 -4.30
N GLY A 141 -0.92 2.72 -4.31
CA GLY A 141 -1.15 4.05 -4.88
C GLY A 141 -0.32 5.13 -4.18
N LEU A 142 -0.27 5.13 -2.84
CA LEU A 142 0.56 6.06 -2.07
C LEU A 142 2.05 5.88 -2.37
N VAL A 143 2.53 4.63 -2.42
CA VAL A 143 3.93 4.31 -2.73
C VAL A 143 4.30 4.79 -4.13
N HIS A 144 3.50 4.49 -5.16
CA HIS A 144 3.76 4.98 -6.52
C HIS A 144 3.74 6.51 -6.59
N GLY A 145 2.86 7.16 -5.84
CA GLY A 145 2.81 8.62 -5.73
C GLY A 145 4.12 9.26 -5.27
N THR A 146 4.97 8.52 -4.53
CA THR A 146 6.28 9.02 -4.08
C THR A 146 7.24 9.33 -5.23
N LEU A 147 7.11 8.69 -6.40
CA LEU A 147 7.93 8.97 -7.57
C LEU A 147 7.71 10.36 -8.17
N HIS A 148 6.56 10.96 -7.90
CA HIS A 148 6.17 12.27 -8.43
C HIS A 148 6.30 13.39 -7.40
N GLN A 149 6.65 13.05 -6.16
CA GLN A 149 6.73 13.99 -5.07
C GLN A 149 8.15 14.52 -4.93
N LYS A 150 8.30 15.85 -4.91
CA LYS A 150 9.58 16.49 -4.55
C LYS A 150 9.96 16.20 -3.09
N GLN A 151 8.97 16.12 -2.22
CA GLN A 151 9.11 15.74 -0.83
C GLN A 151 7.99 14.76 -0.47
N LYS A 152 8.38 13.60 0.06
CA LYS A 152 7.44 12.56 0.48
C LYS A 152 6.65 13.05 1.69
N ASN A 153 5.32 12.84 1.70
CA ASN A 153 4.50 13.18 2.86
C ASN A 153 4.67 12.13 3.98
N PRO A 154 5.30 12.47 5.12
CA PRO A 154 5.56 11.54 6.22
C PRO A 154 4.28 11.08 6.94
N ASP A 155 3.17 11.79 6.77
CA ASP A 155 1.88 11.44 7.35
C ASP A 155 0.91 10.89 6.28
N GLY A 156 1.41 10.57 5.08
CA GLY A 156 0.59 10.19 3.92
C GLY A 156 -0.37 9.04 4.20
N LEU A 157 0.07 7.97 4.86
CA LEU A 157 -0.78 6.83 5.22
C LEU A 157 -1.86 7.19 6.24
N TYR A 158 -1.52 8.00 7.24
CA TYR A 158 -2.47 8.49 8.25
C TYR A 158 -3.49 9.47 7.65
N ALA A 159 -3.05 10.42 6.83
CA ALA A 159 -3.95 11.33 6.13
C ALA A 159 -4.91 10.57 5.19
N HIS A 160 -4.43 9.47 4.59
CA HIS A 160 -5.27 8.58 3.79
C HIS A 160 -6.30 7.83 4.64
N TYR A 161 -5.90 7.35 5.84
CA TYR A 161 -6.83 6.78 6.82
C TYR A 161 -7.98 7.75 7.14
N GLU A 162 -7.64 8.99 7.53
CA GLU A 162 -8.63 10.00 7.92
C GLU A 162 -9.59 10.35 6.79
N ARG A 163 -9.07 10.44 5.56
CA ARG A 163 -9.90 10.65 4.37
C ARG A 163 -10.91 9.52 4.19
N TYR A 164 -10.49 8.27 4.35
CA TYR A 164 -11.37 7.13 4.12
C TYR A 164 -12.36 6.87 5.25
N CYS A 165 -12.08 7.35 6.46
CA CYS A 165 -13.06 7.34 7.55
C CYS A 165 -14.36 8.07 7.19
N GLN A 166 -14.33 9.04 6.28
CA GLN A 166 -15.51 9.78 5.82
C GLN A 166 -16.47 8.94 4.97
N TYR A 167 -16.00 7.80 4.43
CA TYR A 167 -16.80 6.89 3.59
C TYR A 167 -17.30 5.65 4.34
N LEU A 168 -17.03 5.55 5.64
CA LEU A 168 -17.55 4.49 6.47
C LEU A 168 -19.08 4.57 6.50
N SER A 169 -19.73 3.41 6.40
CA SER A 169 -21.17 3.32 6.59
C SER A 169 -21.49 3.73 8.02
N ARG A 170 -22.45 4.65 8.17
CA ARG A 170 -23.02 5.02 9.46
C ARG A 170 -23.93 3.92 10.00
#